data_AF-A0A8S4EV63-F1
#
_entry.id   AF-A0A8S4EV63-F1
#
_cell.length_a   1.000
_cell.length_b   1.000
_cell.length_c   1.000
_cell.angle_alpha   90.00
_cell.angle_beta   90.00
_cell.angle_gamma   90.00
#
_symmetry.space_group_name_H-M   'P 1'
#
loop_
_entity.id
_entity.type
_entity.pdbx_description
1 polymer ?
#
loop_
_entity_poly.entity_id
_entity_poly.type
_entity_poly.pdbx_seq_one_letter_code
_entity_poly.pdbx_strand_id
1 'polypeptide(L)'
;MYVPGVQMLSVEKLNLLKLAPGGHVGRFVIWTQSAFDRLDALFGSWKTPSKEKKNFNLPQPKMANTDLSRLLKSDEIRKVLRAPNKRVTRATRKLNPLTNSKAMLRLNPFSAVLRRKAVLDQQRRNNIRALELAEKRGIKLPASDPAVKAEKLRVNRAKSVKLALAKKPKKAVKKTPPPPPKKKAAGKVAKVAKKPVAKK
;
A
#
# COMPACT_ATOMS: atom_id res chain seq x y z
N MET A 1 19.06 -38.42 -55.58
CA MET A 1 18.75 -38.84 -54.18
C MET A 1 18.05 -37.67 -53.50
N TYR A 2 16.80 -37.81 -53.06
CA TYR A 2 16.03 -36.73 -52.40
C TYR A 2 15.90 -37.07 -50.91
N VAL A 3 16.35 -36.18 -50.03
CA VAL A 3 16.21 -36.33 -48.57
C VAL A 3 14.94 -35.58 -48.15
N PRO A 4 13.94 -36.25 -47.55
CA PRO A 4 12.71 -35.61 -47.09
C PRO A 4 13.00 -34.47 -46.11
N GLY A 5 12.28 -33.34 -46.23
CA GLY A 5 12.44 -32.17 -45.36
C GLY A 5 13.59 -31.22 -45.73
N VAL A 6 14.48 -31.63 -46.64
CA VAL A 6 15.55 -30.77 -47.16
C VAL A 6 15.09 -30.06 -48.42
N GLN A 7 15.37 -28.76 -48.53
CA GLN A 7 15.07 -27.97 -49.72
C GLN A 7 16.33 -27.23 -50.16
N MET A 8 16.67 -27.36 -51.45
CA MET A 8 17.76 -26.63 -52.08
C MET A 8 17.27 -25.27 -52.58
N LEU A 9 18.11 -24.24 -52.43
CA LEU A 9 17.77 -22.87 -52.79
C LEU A 9 19.02 -22.12 -53.26
N SER A 10 18.91 -21.38 -54.37
CA SER A 10 20.00 -20.56 -54.90
C SER A 10 19.94 -19.13 -54.37
N VAL A 11 21.11 -18.54 -54.08
CA VAL A 11 21.26 -17.18 -53.52
C VAL A 11 20.73 -16.09 -54.43
N GLU A 12 20.81 -16.28 -55.75
CA GLU A 12 20.28 -15.32 -56.73
C GLU A 12 18.75 -15.20 -56.65
N LYS A 13 18.08 -16.28 -56.20
CA LYS A 13 16.62 -16.41 -56.19
C LYS A 13 16.11 -16.86 -54.82
N LEU A 14 16.47 -16.10 -53.78
CA LEU A 14 15.99 -16.33 -52.42
C LEU A 14 14.46 -16.15 -52.33
N ASN A 15 13.74 -17.26 -52.15
CA ASN A 15 12.28 -17.25 -52.01
C ASN A 15 11.88 -17.13 -50.54
N LEU A 16 11.10 -16.09 -50.23
CA LEU A 16 10.57 -15.83 -48.90
C LEU A 16 9.74 -16.99 -48.34
N LEU A 17 8.91 -17.65 -49.15
CA LEU A 17 8.04 -18.75 -48.69
C LEU A 17 8.85 -19.97 -48.23
N LYS A 18 10.02 -20.16 -48.82
CA LYS A 18 10.95 -21.21 -48.42
C LYS A 18 11.78 -20.77 -47.20
N LEU A 19 12.16 -19.50 -47.07
CA LEU A 19 12.89 -19.04 -45.89
C LEU A 19 12.01 -18.92 -44.63
N ALA A 20 10.76 -18.53 -44.79
CA ALA A 20 9.78 -18.34 -43.71
C ALA A 20 8.46 -19.06 -44.05
N PRO A 21 8.44 -20.41 -44.00
CA PRO A 21 7.23 -21.17 -44.28
C PRO A 21 6.13 -20.81 -43.27
N GLY A 22 4.95 -20.48 -43.76
CA GLY A 22 3.83 -20.01 -42.92
C GLY A 22 4.08 -18.66 -42.24
N GLY A 23 5.07 -17.87 -42.68
CA GLY A 23 5.38 -16.55 -42.14
C GLY A 23 6.25 -16.53 -40.88
N HIS A 24 6.73 -17.69 -40.42
CA HIS A 24 7.61 -17.78 -39.25
C HIS A 24 9.08 -17.64 -39.66
N VAL A 25 9.81 -16.72 -39.03
CA VAL A 25 11.27 -16.59 -39.20
C VAL A 25 12.02 -17.63 -38.37
N GLY A 26 13.28 -17.92 -38.72
CA GLY A 26 14.13 -18.83 -37.95
C GLY A 26 14.27 -20.25 -38.54
N ARG A 27 14.06 -20.41 -39.85
CA ARG A 27 14.39 -21.67 -40.53
C ARG A 27 15.89 -21.97 -40.40
N PHE A 28 16.23 -23.23 -40.16
CA PHE A 28 17.61 -23.68 -40.19
C PHE A 28 18.13 -23.67 -41.63
N VAL A 29 19.07 -22.77 -41.92
CA VAL A 29 19.67 -22.58 -43.25
C VAL A 29 21.15 -22.90 -43.18
N ILE A 30 21.61 -23.74 -44.10
CA ILE A 30 23.02 -24.07 -44.29
C ILE A 30 23.49 -23.39 -45.57
N TRP A 31 24.63 -22.69 -45.50
CA TRP A 31 25.22 -21.97 -46.63
C TRP A 31 26.51 -22.66 -47.08
N THR A 32 26.77 -22.67 -48.38
CA THR A 32 28.13 -22.91 -48.91
C THR A 32 28.94 -21.62 -48.83
N GLN A 33 30.27 -21.71 -48.80
CA GLN A 33 31.14 -20.54 -48.70
C GLN A 33 30.87 -19.51 -49.82
N SER A 34 30.88 -19.97 -51.07
CA SER A 34 30.61 -19.12 -52.24
C SER A 34 29.22 -18.48 -52.23
N ALA A 35 28.22 -19.16 -51.67
CA ALA A 35 26.88 -18.63 -51.51
C ALA A 35 26.85 -17.49 -50.48
N PHE A 36 27.60 -17.63 -49.38
CA PHE A 36 27.66 -16.61 -48.33
C PHE A 36 28.37 -15.34 -48.80
N ASP A 37 29.50 -15.48 -49.50
CA ASP A 37 30.26 -14.33 -50.03
C ASP A 37 29.44 -13.53 -51.04
N ARG A 38 28.59 -14.20 -51.82
CA ARG A 38 27.74 -13.55 -52.83
C ARG A 38 26.61 -12.71 -52.24
N LEU A 39 26.21 -12.94 -50.98
CA LEU A 39 25.15 -12.14 -50.33
C LEU A 39 25.55 -10.67 -50.18
N ASP A 40 26.82 -10.38 -49.94
CA ASP A 40 27.33 -9.01 -49.78
C ASP A 40 27.20 -8.21 -51.10
N ALA A 41 27.51 -8.83 -52.25
CA ALA A 41 27.30 -8.20 -53.55
C ALA A 41 25.81 -8.00 -53.89
N LEU A 42 24.97 -8.96 -53.52
CA LEU A 42 23.55 -9.02 -53.90
C LEU A 42 22.67 -8.10 -53.03
N PHE A 43 22.96 -7.94 -51.75
CA PHE A 43 22.19 -7.09 -50.84
C PHE A 43 22.94 -5.83 -50.39
N GLY A 44 24.27 -5.86 -50.33
CA GLY A 44 25.08 -4.77 -49.79
C GLY A 44 25.07 -4.71 -48.27
N SER A 45 25.54 -3.57 -47.74
CA SER A 45 25.53 -3.24 -46.31
C SER A 45 24.73 -1.96 -46.07
N TRP A 46 24.57 -1.53 -44.82
CA TRP A 46 23.96 -0.20 -44.55
C TRP A 46 24.79 0.97 -45.09
N LYS A 47 26.09 0.77 -45.34
CA LYS A 47 27.00 1.81 -45.88
C LYS A 47 27.13 1.75 -47.39
N THR A 48 27.04 0.56 -47.97
CA THR A 48 27.27 0.29 -49.39
C THR A 48 26.00 -0.30 -50.02
N PRO A 49 25.38 0.36 -51.02
CA PRO A 49 24.18 -0.17 -51.67
C PRO A 49 24.47 -1.47 -52.43
N SER A 50 23.42 -2.20 -52.80
CA SER A 50 23.55 -3.43 -53.59
C SER A 50 24.21 -3.15 -54.95
N LYS A 51 25.10 -4.05 -55.39
CA LYS A 51 25.73 -3.96 -56.71
C LYS A 51 24.83 -4.52 -57.81
N GLU A 52 24.09 -5.59 -57.50
CA GLU A 52 23.27 -6.31 -58.48
C GLU A 52 21.82 -5.78 -58.53
N LYS A 53 21.26 -5.34 -57.39
CA LYS A 53 19.88 -4.86 -57.32
C LYS A 53 19.82 -3.35 -57.46
N LYS A 54 19.22 -2.89 -58.56
CA LYS A 54 19.01 -1.48 -58.83
C LYS A 54 18.16 -0.83 -57.74
N ASN A 55 18.62 0.33 -57.23
CA ASN A 55 17.94 1.15 -56.23
C ASN A 55 17.57 0.39 -54.93
N PHE A 56 18.35 -0.62 -54.56
CA PHE A 56 18.14 -1.38 -53.33
C PHE A 56 19.19 -1.07 -52.28
N ASN A 57 18.75 -0.83 -51.05
CA ASN A 57 19.58 -0.72 -49.86
C ASN A 57 18.89 -1.42 -48.68
N LEU A 58 19.65 -1.86 -47.69
CA LEU A 58 19.11 -2.48 -46.49
C LEU A 58 18.25 -1.48 -45.70
N PRO A 59 17.08 -1.90 -45.19
CA PRO A 59 16.30 -1.10 -44.25
C PRO A 59 17.13 -0.73 -43.03
N GLN A 60 17.06 0.55 -42.62
CA GLN A 60 17.74 1.01 -41.43
C GLN A 60 16.99 0.54 -40.17
N PRO A 61 17.70 0.04 -39.14
CA PRO A 61 17.06 -0.34 -37.89
C PRO A 61 16.49 0.91 -37.21
N LYS A 62 15.21 0.84 -36.79
CA LYS A 62 14.54 1.94 -36.07
C LYS A 62 15.17 2.24 -34.70
N MET A 63 15.77 1.23 -34.07
CA MET A 63 16.50 1.37 -32.81
C MET A 63 17.95 0.94 -33.01
N ALA A 64 18.90 1.80 -32.65
CA ALA A 64 20.33 1.48 -32.74
C ALA A 64 20.74 0.39 -31.75
N ASN A 65 20.14 0.35 -30.56
CA ASN A 65 20.32 -0.71 -29.58
C ASN A 65 18.95 -1.34 -29.25
N THR A 66 18.85 -2.66 -29.40
CA THR A 66 17.63 -3.43 -29.12
C THR A 66 17.54 -3.91 -27.67
N ASP A 67 18.62 -3.82 -26.89
CA ASP A 67 18.63 -4.20 -25.48
C ASP A 67 18.02 -3.10 -24.59
N LEU A 68 16.69 -3.15 -24.48
CA LEU A 68 15.91 -2.30 -23.61
C LEU A 68 16.26 -2.49 -22.13
N SER A 69 16.68 -3.69 -21.72
CA SER A 69 17.03 -3.96 -20.33
C SER A 69 18.29 -3.21 -19.94
N ARG A 70 19.29 -3.16 -20.82
CA ARG A 70 20.50 -2.35 -20.62
C ARG A 70 20.18 -0.87 -20.59
N LEU A 71 19.37 -0.39 -21.53
CA LEU A 71 18.96 1.02 -21.60
C LEU A 71 18.24 1.45 -20.31
N LEU A 72 17.21 0.73 -19.87
CA LEU A 72 16.43 1.07 -18.67
C LEU A 72 17.24 0.98 -17.36
N LYS A 73 18.33 0.20 -17.37
CA LYS A 73 19.22 0.05 -16.21
C LYS A 73 20.40 1.01 -16.24
N SER A 74 20.54 1.83 -17.29
CA SER A 74 21.65 2.77 -17.42
C SER A 74 21.61 3.86 -16.34
N ASP A 75 22.78 4.30 -15.90
CA ASP A 75 22.90 5.25 -14.80
C ASP A 75 22.40 6.64 -15.19
N GLU A 76 22.53 7.02 -16.46
CA GLU A 76 22.04 8.27 -17.01
C GLU A 76 20.51 8.37 -16.89
N ILE A 77 19.80 7.29 -17.23
CA ILE A 77 18.34 7.23 -17.11
C ILE A 77 17.93 7.18 -15.63
N ARG A 78 18.61 6.35 -14.83
CA ARG A 78 18.29 6.19 -13.40
C ARG A 78 18.52 7.44 -12.58
N LYS A 79 19.52 8.25 -12.92
CA LYS A 79 19.85 9.51 -12.22
C LYS A 79 18.70 10.52 -12.29
N VAL A 80 17.94 10.53 -13.37
CA VAL A 80 16.83 11.48 -13.61
C VAL A 80 15.48 10.89 -13.19
N LEU A 81 15.39 9.58 -13.01
CA LEU A 81 14.15 8.89 -12.70
C LEU A 81 13.67 9.18 -11.26
N ARG A 82 12.36 9.37 -11.11
CA ARG A 82 11.71 9.47 -9.79
C ARG A 82 11.63 8.08 -9.13
N ALA A 83 11.58 8.06 -7.80
CA ALA A 83 11.37 6.82 -7.07
C ALA A 83 10.06 6.13 -7.50
N PRO A 84 10.05 4.80 -7.71
CA PRO A 84 8.87 4.09 -8.18
C PRO A 84 7.77 4.08 -7.11
N ASN A 85 6.56 4.47 -7.48
CA ASN A 85 5.40 4.35 -6.60
C ASN A 85 4.80 2.94 -6.70
N LYS A 86 5.08 2.09 -5.71
CA LYS A 86 4.59 0.70 -5.65
C LYS A 86 3.26 0.55 -4.88
N ARG A 87 2.60 1.66 -4.53
CA ARG A 87 1.36 1.60 -3.75
C ARG A 87 0.19 1.15 -4.62
N VAL A 88 -0.33 -0.03 -4.33
CA VAL A 88 -1.58 -0.52 -4.92
C VAL A 88 -2.76 0.00 -4.09
N THR A 89 -3.53 0.95 -4.64
CA THR A 89 -4.76 1.45 -4.01
C THR A 89 -5.91 0.52 -4.41
N ARG A 90 -6.46 -0.21 -3.43
CA ARG A 90 -7.64 -1.05 -3.64
C ARG A 90 -8.92 -0.28 -3.30
N ALA A 91 -10.01 -0.63 -3.98
CA ALA A 91 -11.33 -0.11 -3.65
C ALA A 91 -11.68 -0.48 -2.21
N THR A 92 -12.04 0.51 -1.39
CA THR A 92 -12.45 0.30 -0.01
C THR A 92 -13.98 0.22 0.06
N ARG A 93 -14.50 -0.79 0.78
CA ARG A 93 -15.94 -0.86 1.05
C ARG A 93 -16.33 0.21 2.07
N LYS A 94 -17.34 1.03 1.75
CA LYS A 94 -17.94 1.96 2.70
C LYS A 94 -18.71 1.18 3.77
N LEU A 95 -18.23 1.23 5.01
CA LEU A 95 -18.91 0.60 6.15
C LEU A 95 -19.93 1.59 6.73
N ASN A 96 -21.14 1.10 7.06
CA ASN A 96 -22.16 1.93 7.71
C ASN A 96 -21.73 2.22 9.16
N PRO A 97 -21.58 3.50 9.56
CA PRO A 97 -21.11 3.85 10.91
C PRO A 97 -22.14 3.61 12.01
N LEU A 98 -23.44 3.58 11.70
CA LEU A 98 -24.47 3.33 12.70
C LEU A 98 -24.46 1.86 13.16
N THR A 99 -24.12 0.94 12.26
CA THR A 99 -23.99 -0.49 12.57
C THR A 99 -22.55 -0.87 12.95
N ASN A 100 -21.53 -0.17 12.42
CA ASN A 100 -20.12 -0.44 12.70
C ASN A 100 -19.48 0.59 13.64
N SER A 101 -19.23 0.17 14.88
CA SER A 101 -18.64 1.01 15.92
C SER A 101 -17.28 1.59 15.56
N LYS A 102 -16.41 0.86 14.85
CA LYS A 102 -15.07 1.33 14.44
C LYS A 102 -15.17 2.38 13.34
N ALA A 103 -16.11 2.21 12.39
CA ALA A 103 -16.37 3.20 11.37
C ALA A 103 -16.90 4.51 12.00
N MET A 104 -17.81 4.41 12.97
CA MET A 104 -18.27 5.59 13.72
C MET A 104 -17.15 6.28 14.50
N LEU A 105 -16.22 5.52 15.10
CA LEU A 105 -15.11 6.10 15.85
C LEU A 105 -14.11 6.84 14.97
N ARG A 106 -13.87 6.34 13.75
CA ARG A 106 -13.02 7.03 12.76
C ARG A 106 -13.64 8.37 12.33
N LEU A 107 -14.97 8.44 12.24
CA LEU A 107 -15.69 9.66 11.85
C LEU A 107 -15.90 10.61 13.03
N ASN A 108 -16.33 10.08 14.17
CA ASN A 108 -16.63 10.83 15.39
C ASN A 108 -16.07 10.11 16.63
N PRO A 109 -14.88 10.51 17.12
CA PRO A 109 -14.28 9.98 18.34
C PRO A 109 -15.14 10.20 19.59
N PHE A 110 -15.87 11.31 19.67
CA PHE A 110 -16.72 11.64 20.82
C PHE A 110 -17.93 10.69 20.97
N SER A 111 -18.27 9.95 19.91
CA SER A 111 -19.31 8.91 19.96
C SER A 111 -19.04 7.81 20.99
N ALA A 112 -17.77 7.54 21.34
CA ALA A 112 -17.43 6.60 22.42
C ALA A 112 -17.91 7.12 23.78
N VAL A 113 -17.63 8.39 24.06
CA VAL A 113 -17.97 9.04 25.33
C VAL A 113 -19.48 9.14 25.48
N LEU A 114 -20.17 9.60 24.43
CA LEU A 114 -21.63 9.70 24.42
C LEU A 114 -22.31 8.33 24.62
N ARG A 115 -21.88 7.30 23.89
CA ARG A 115 -22.41 5.94 24.07
C ARG A 115 -22.16 5.42 25.48
N ARG A 116 -20.96 5.62 26.02
CA ARG A 116 -20.63 5.20 27.39
C ARG A 116 -21.48 5.92 28.43
N LYS A 117 -21.65 7.24 28.29
CA LYS A 117 -22.51 8.04 29.16
C LYS A 117 -23.96 7.55 29.12
N ALA A 118 -24.50 7.34 27.91
CA ALA A 118 -25.86 6.85 27.73
C ALA A 118 -26.09 5.48 28.40
N VAL A 119 -25.13 4.54 28.28
CA VAL A 119 -25.20 3.24 28.95
C VAL A 119 -25.20 3.39 30.48
N LEU A 120 -24.32 4.24 31.02
CA LEU A 120 -24.25 4.47 32.47
C LEU A 120 -25.52 5.15 33.01
N ASP A 121 -26.08 6.12 32.27
CA ASP A 121 -27.32 6.80 32.64
C ASP A 121 -28.54 5.86 32.52
N GLN A 122 -28.54 4.92 31.57
CA GLN A 122 -29.57 3.87 31.48
C GLN A 122 -29.47 2.88 32.65
N GLN A 123 -28.26 2.41 32.98
CA GLN A 123 -28.03 1.54 34.14
C GLN A 123 -28.48 2.21 35.44
N ARG A 124 -28.19 3.51 35.60
CA ARG A 124 -28.65 4.28 36.76
C ARG A 124 -30.18 4.30 36.85
N ARG A 125 -30.87 4.59 35.74
CA ARG A 125 -32.34 4.61 35.69
C ARG A 125 -32.96 3.25 36.00
N ASN A 126 -32.39 2.17 35.46
CA ASN A 126 -32.87 0.81 35.72
C ASN A 126 -32.69 0.43 37.20
N ASN A 127 -31.55 0.78 37.81
CA ASN A 127 -31.30 0.51 39.22
C ASN A 127 -32.27 1.27 40.14
N ILE A 128 -32.53 2.55 39.86
CA ILE A 128 -33.51 3.34 40.63
C ILE A 128 -34.89 2.72 40.51
N ARG A 129 -35.32 2.39 39.30
CA ARG A 129 -36.62 1.74 39.05
C ARG A 129 -36.74 0.39 39.76
N ALA A 130 -35.66 -0.39 39.83
CA ALA A 130 -35.63 -1.67 40.53
C ALA A 130 -35.82 -1.51 42.05
N LEU A 131 -35.16 -0.50 42.65
CA LEU A 131 -35.32 -0.19 44.08
C LEU A 131 -36.74 0.29 44.39
N GLU A 132 -37.25 1.26 43.62
CA GLU A 132 -38.62 1.78 43.80
C GLU A 132 -39.68 0.68 43.64
N LEU A 133 -39.48 -0.25 42.70
CA LEU A 133 -40.39 -1.36 42.49
C LEU A 133 -40.32 -2.37 43.64
N ALA A 134 -39.13 -2.63 44.19
CA ALA A 134 -38.95 -3.50 45.35
C ALA A 134 -39.62 -2.92 46.61
N GLU A 135 -39.47 -1.62 46.84
CA GLU A 135 -40.15 -0.88 47.91
C GLU A 135 -41.67 -0.98 47.77
N LYS A 136 -42.21 -0.74 46.57
CA LYS A 136 -43.65 -0.87 46.28
C LYS A 136 -44.17 -2.29 46.49
N ARG A 137 -43.34 -3.31 46.28
CA ARG A 137 -43.69 -4.72 46.51
C ARG A 137 -43.47 -5.16 47.95
N GLY A 138 -42.91 -4.32 48.82
CA GLY A 138 -42.57 -4.67 50.20
C GLY A 138 -41.46 -5.72 50.33
N ILE A 139 -40.69 -5.98 49.27
CA ILE A 139 -39.64 -7.01 49.25
C ILE A 139 -38.28 -6.33 49.31
N LYS A 140 -37.39 -6.81 50.20
CA LYS A 140 -36.00 -6.35 50.26
C LYS A 140 -35.16 -7.07 49.20
N LEU A 141 -34.54 -6.31 48.30
CA LEU A 141 -33.60 -6.85 47.33
C LEU A 141 -32.34 -7.40 48.02
N PRO A 142 -31.75 -8.52 47.53
CA PRO A 142 -30.56 -9.09 48.13
C PRO A 142 -29.36 -8.14 47.98
N ALA A 143 -28.41 -8.18 48.92
CA ALA A 143 -27.22 -7.34 48.89
C ALA A 143 -26.31 -7.57 47.66
N SER A 144 -26.50 -8.69 46.95
CA SER A 144 -25.79 -8.97 45.70
C SER A 144 -26.38 -8.23 44.49
N ASP A 145 -27.60 -7.72 44.59
CA ASP A 145 -28.31 -7.08 43.48
C ASP A 145 -27.57 -5.83 42.97
N PRO A 146 -27.46 -5.62 41.64
CA PRO A 146 -26.80 -4.45 41.06
C PRO A 146 -27.35 -3.11 41.56
N ALA A 147 -28.64 -3.01 41.87
CA ALA A 147 -29.25 -1.77 42.32
C ALA A 147 -28.82 -1.41 43.74
N VAL A 148 -28.85 -2.37 44.66
CA VAL A 148 -28.39 -2.21 46.07
C VAL A 148 -26.89 -1.93 46.13
N LYS A 149 -26.09 -2.62 45.30
CA LYS A 149 -24.65 -2.37 45.20
C LYS A 149 -24.34 -0.95 44.68
N ALA A 150 -25.06 -0.51 43.66
CA ALA A 150 -24.87 0.83 43.09
C ALA A 150 -25.24 1.93 44.09
N GLU A 151 -26.31 1.75 44.86
CA GLU A 151 -26.72 2.66 45.92
C GLU A 151 -25.70 2.73 47.06
N LYS A 152 -25.26 1.57 47.56
CA LYS A 152 -24.19 1.50 48.58
C LYS A 152 -22.92 2.21 48.12
N LEU A 153 -22.51 2.02 46.87
CA LEU A 153 -21.35 2.69 46.30
C LEU A 153 -21.55 4.21 46.18
N ARG A 154 -22.76 4.68 45.83
CA ARG A 154 -23.09 6.12 45.82
C ARG A 154 -22.99 6.73 47.21
N VAL A 155 -23.54 6.07 48.24
CA VAL A 155 -23.47 6.55 49.63
C VAL A 155 -22.01 6.62 50.08
N ASN A 156 -21.22 5.58 49.82
CA ASN A 156 -19.79 5.56 50.15
C ASN A 156 -19.02 6.68 49.44
N ARG A 157 -19.33 6.92 48.16
CA ARG A 157 -18.73 8.01 47.39
C ARG A 157 -19.14 9.40 47.90
N ALA A 158 -20.39 9.60 48.28
CA ALA A 158 -20.85 10.86 48.86
C ALA A 158 -20.14 11.15 50.20
N LYS A 159 -20.00 10.13 51.05
CA LYS A 159 -19.26 10.21 52.31
C LYS A 159 -17.78 10.56 52.07
N SER A 160 -17.11 9.88 51.13
CA SER A 160 -15.70 10.14 50.84
C SER A 160 -15.48 11.52 50.21
N VAL A 161 -16.37 11.97 49.32
CA VAL A 161 -16.31 13.32 48.74
C VAL A 161 -16.51 14.40 49.80
N LYS A 162 -17.47 14.22 50.73
CA LYS A 162 -17.71 15.15 51.84
C LYS A 162 -16.49 15.25 52.75
N LEU A 163 -15.86 14.10 53.08
CA LEU A 163 -14.64 14.05 53.88
C LEU A 163 -13.44 14.71 53.15
N ALA A 164 -13.31 14.50 51.84
CA ALA A 164 -12.26 15.13 51.04
C ALA A 164 -12.44 16.65 50.92
N LEU A 165 -13.68 17.14 50.81
CA LEU A 165 -13.99 18.58 50.81
C LEU A 165 -13.71 19.22 52.18
N ALA A 166 -14.03 18.53 53.28
CA ALA A 166 -13.72 19.01 54.64
C ALA A 166 -12.22 19.08 54.93
N LYS A 167 -11.40 18.24 54.29
CA LYS A 167 -9.93 18.22 54.43
C LYS A 167 -9.19 19.19 53.51
N LYS A 168 -9.86 19.93 52.61
CA LYS A 168 -9.20 20.93 51.75
C LYS A 168 -8.93 22.23 52.53
N PRO A 169 -7.68 22.70 52.65
CA PRO A 169 -7.40 23.99 53.29
C PRO A 169 -7.89 25.17 52.43
N LYS A 170 -8.51 26.18 53.06
CA LYS A 170 -8.89 27.45 52.43
C LYS A 170 -7.64 28.26 52.08
N LYS A 171 -7.03 28.03 50.91
CA LYS A 171 -6.09 28.98 50.30
C LYS A 171 -6.72 29.54 49.01
N ALA A 172 -6.96 30.85 49.00
CA ALA A 172 -7.31 31.58 47.79
C ALA A 172 -6.15 31.47 46.80
N VAL A 173 -6.38 30.78 45.68
CA VAL A 173 -5.42 30.74 44.57
C VAL A 173 -5.46 32.11 43.89
N LYS A 174 -4.41 32.91 44.06
CA LYS A 174 -4.15 34.10 43.21
C LYS A 174 -4.17 33.63 41.75
N LYS A 175 -5.04 34.21 40.93
CA LYS A 175 -5.07 34.01 39.48
C LYS A 175 -3.79 34.60 38.87
N THR A 176 -2.75 33.80 38.71
CA THR A 176 -1.70 34.10 37.74
C THR A 176 -2.10 33.51 36.39
N PRO A 177 -2.01 34.26 35.27
CA PRO A 177 -2.33 33.74 33.96
C PRO A 177 -1.40 32.57 33.58
N PRO A 178 -1.89 31.56 32.84
CA PRO A 178 -1.09 30.40 32.48
C PRO A 178 0.11 30.85 31.62
N PRO A 179 1.32 30.30 31.87
CA PRO A 179 2.48 30.64 31.06
C PRO A 179 2.25 30.21 29.60
N PRO A 180 2.71 31.00 28.61
CA PRO A 180 2.52 30.70 27.21
C PRO A 180 3.17 29.36 26.83
N PRO A 181 2.59 28.61 25.87
CA PRO A 181 3.10 27.32 25.47
C PRO A 181 4.54 27.46 24.95
N LYS A 182 5.47 26.75 25.58
CA LYS A 182 6.85 26.65 25.12
C LYS A 182 6.85 26.18 23.66
N LYS A 183 7.27 27.05 22.74
CA LYS A 183 7.66 26.67 21.37
C LYS A 183 8.68 25.54 21.50
N LYS A 184 8.30 24.32 21.11
CA LYS A 184 9.28 23.25 20.89
C LYS A 184 10.12 23.68 19.69
N ALA A 185 11.37 24.05 19.97
CA ALA A 185 12.39 24.24 18.96
C ALA A 185 12.46 22.96 18.11
N ALA A 186 12.43 23.15 16.80
CA ALA A 186 12.84 22.13 15.85
C ALA A 186 14.29 21.72 16.13
N GLY A 187 14.57 20.42 16.03
CA GLY A 187 15.93 19.89 15.94
C GLY A 187 16.37 18.99 17.11
N LYS A 188 16.18 17.69 16.95
CA LYS A 188 17.29 16.73 16.70
C LYS A 188 16.70 15.33 16.52
N VAL A 189 16.86 14.82 15.30
CA VAL A 189 16.59 13.45 14.90
C VAL A 189 17.56 12.54 15.66
N ALA A 190 17.04 11.67 16.52
CA ALA A 190 17.84 10.61 17.12
C ALA A 190 18.21 9.59 16.04
N LYS A 191 19.51 9.47 15.76
CA LYS A 191 20.10 8.37 14.98
C LYS A 191 19.76 7.05 15.69
N VAL A 192 18.92 6.23 15.08
CA VAL A 192 18.79 4.80 15.45
C VAL A 192 19.99 4.08 14.86
N ALA A 193 20.84 3.54 15.74
CA ALA A 193 21.96 2.70 15.39
C ALA A 193 21.47 1.43 14.67
N LYS A 194 21.93 1.21 13.43
CA LYS A 194 21.81 -0.08 12.75
C LYS A 194 22.81 -1.05 13.37
N LYS A 195 22.31 -2.17 13.92
CA LYS A 195 23.12 -3.37 14.20
C LYS A 195 23.67 -3.91 12.87
N PRO A 196 24.95 -4.34 12.79
CA PRO A 196 25.45 -5.07 11.64
C PRO A 196 24.92 -6.51 11.67
N VAL A 197 24.27 -6.94 10.60
CA VAL A 197 23.96 -8.37 10.36
C VAL A 197 25.13 -8.94 9.57
N ALA A 198 25.69 -10.02 10.11
CA ALA A 198 26.87 -10.71 9.62
C ALA A 198 26.67 -11.27 8.20
N LYS A 199 27.75 -11.22 7.41
CA LYS A 199 27.92 -12.00 6.18
C LYS A 199 27.92 -13.50 6.50
N LYS A 200 27.07 -14.25 5.80
CA LYS A 200 27.36 -15.56 5.23
C LYS A 200 26.60 -15.67 3.93
#